data_AF-A0A8D2M8S9-F1
#
_entry.id   AF-A0A8D2M8S9-F1
#
_cell.length_a   1.000
_cell.length_b   1.000
_cell.length_c   1.000
_cell.angle_alpha   90.00
_cell.angle_beta   90.00
_cell.angle_gamma   90.00
#
_symmetry.space_group_name_H-M   'P 1'
#
loop_
_entity.id
_entity.type
_entity.pdbx_description
1 polymer ?
#
loop_
_entity_poly.entity_id
_entity_poly.type
_entity_poly.pdbx_seq_one_letter_code
_entity_poly.pdbx_strand_id
1 'polypeptide(L)' 'LLSVGVCGALVVTKGQSSLASPENVQVHVVNTNFTLSWDYRGTEPRVAFSAQFQW' A
#
# COMPACT_ATOMS: atom_id res chain seq x y z
N LEU A 1 -3.37 20.82 1.02
CA LEU A 1 -3.90 21.46 2.25
C LEU A 1 -4.32 20.38 3.24
N LEU A 2 -4.27 20.76 4.52
CA LEU A 2 -4.25 19.94 5.74
C LEU A 2 -5.43 18.96 5.89
N SER A 3 -5.16 17.89 6.64
CA SER A 3 -6.06 16.84 7.09
C SER A 3 -7.29 17.35 7.87
N VAL A 4 -8.45 16.74 7.62
CA VAL A 4 -9.54 16.67 8.62
C VAL A 4 -9.96 15.22 8.72
N GLY A 5 -9.79 14.65 9.92
CA GLY A 5 -10.13 13.27 10.23
C GLY A 5 -11.63 13.06 10.38
N VAL A 6 -12.08 11.86 10.01
CA VAL A 6 -13.31 11.25 10.50
C VAL A 6 -12.97 9.81 10.85
N CYS A 7 -13.15 9.43 12.11
CA CYS A 7 -13.02 8.04 12.57
C CYS A 7 -13.83 7.11 11.67
N GLY A 8 -13.18 6.10 11.07
CA GLY A 8 -13.85 4.98 10.40
C GLY A 8 -13.72 4.90 8.88
N ALA A 9 -13.03 5.82 8.19
CA ALA A 9 -12.80 5.71 6.75
C ALA A 9 -11.29 5.62 6.43
N LEU A 10 -10.88 4.50 5.84
CA LEU A 10 -9.57 4.36 5.20
C LEU A 10 -9.52 5.35 4.02
N VAL A 11 -9.00 6.55 4.26
CA VAL A 11 -8.75 7.50 3.18
C VAL A 11 -7.51 7.01 2.43
N VAL A 12 -7.73 6.21 1.38
CA VAL A 12 -6.72 6.02 0.34
C VAL A 12 -6.65 7.35 -0.41
N THR A 13 -5.71 8.20 -0.03
CA THR A 13 -5.37 9.37 -0.82
C THR A 13 -4.93 8.86 -2.19
N LYS A 14 -5.78 9.01 -3.22
CA LYS A 14 -5.34 8.97 -4.62
C LYS A 14 -4.41 10.17 -4.83
N GLY A 15 -3.16 10.01 -4.37
CA GLY A 15 -2.08 10.92 -4.67
C GLY A 15 -1.97 11.02 -6.18
N GLN A 16 -2.01 12.26 -6.66
CA GLN A 16 -1.83 12.74 -8.02
C GLN A 16 -1.18 11.72 -8.99
N SER A 17 -1.89 11.44 -10.09
CA SER A 17 -1.67 10.37 -11.08
C SER A 17 -2.32 9.05 -10.64
N SER A 18 -3.14 8.45 -11.52
CA SER A 18 -3.76 7.14 -11.25
C SER A 18 -2.70 6.05 -11.32
N LEU A 19 -1.79 6.00 -10.34
CA LEU A 19 -0.80 4.93 -10.20
C LEU A 19 -1.55 3.61 -10.12
N ALA A 20 -1.03 2.60 -10.81
CA ALA A 20 -1.58 1.26 -10.71
C ALA A 20 -1.60 0.81 -9.25
N SER A 21 -2.67 0.15 -8.82
CA SER A 21 -2.71 -0.45 -7.49
C SER A 21 -1.86 -1.74 -7.52
N PRO A 22 -1.13 -2.06 -6.43
CA PRO A 22 -0.44 -3.33 -6.32
C PRO A 22 -1.46 -4.48 -6.33
N GLU A 23 -1.15 -5.53 -7.10
CA GLU A 23 -1.96 -6.73 -7.28
C GLU A 23 -1.33 -7.91 -6.53
N ASN A 24 -2.09 -8.99 -6.31
CA ASN A 24 -1.59 -10.23 -5.69
C ASN A 24 -0.79 -10.00 -4.40
N VAL A 25 -1.30 -9.16 -3.51
CA VAL A 25 -0.66 -8.91 -2.21
C VAL A 25 -0.67 -10.20 -1.40
N GLN A 26 0.51 -10.69 -1.07
CA GLN A 26 0.74 -11.93 -0.33
C GLN A 26 1.63 -11.68 0.87
N VAL A 27 1.35 -12.41 1.94
CA VAL A 27 2.17 -12.42 3.15
C VAL A 27 2.69 -13.83 3.33
N HIS A 28 4.01 -13.99 3.22
CA HIS A 28 4.67 -15.24 3.50
C HIS A 28 5.23 -15.20 4.92
N VAL A 29 4.84 -16.16 5.75
CA VAL A 29 5.25 -16.25 7.16
C VAL A 29 6.08 -17.50 7.36
N VAL A 30 7.35 -17.33 7.71
CA VAL A 30 8.23 -18.43 8.09
C VAL A 30 8.79 -18.15 9.47
N ASN A 31 8.38 -18.96 10.44
CA ASN A 31 8.62 -18.74 11.87
C ASN A 31 8.04 -17.40 12.34
N THR A 32 8.89 -16.39 12.54
CA THR A 32 8.54 -15.02 12.94
C THR A 32 8.88 -13.98 11.87
N ASN A 33 9.30 -14.42 10.68
CA ASN A 33 9.60 -13.53 9.57
C ASN A 33 8.36 -13.36 8.69
N PHE A 34 7.91 -12.12 8.55
CA PHE A 34 6.81 -11.73 7.68
C PHE A 34 7.38 -11.06 6.43
N THR A 35 7.24 -11.73 5.29
CA THR A 35 7.59 -11.16 3.99
C THR A 35 6.31 -10.72 3.30
N LEU A 36 6.18 -9.42 3.06
CA LEU A 36 5.08 -8.84 2.27
C LEU A 36 5.55 -8.69 0.81
N SER A 37 4.84 -9.33 -0.11
CA SER A 37 5.12 -9.29 -1.55
C SER A 37 3.87 -8.88 -2.32
N TRP A 38 4.05 -8.17 -3.43
CA TRP A 38 2.97 -7.77 -4.31
C TRP A 38 3.47 -7.64 -5.75
N ASP A 39 2.59 -7.86 -6.70
CA ASP A 39 2.83 -7.58 -8.11
C ASP A 39 2.53 -6.11 -8.40
N TYR A 40 3.41 -5.43 -9.12
CA TYR A 40 3.17 -4.06 -9.57
C TYR A 40 3.20 -3.99 -11.09
N ARG A 41 2.04 -3.67 -11.69
CA ARG A 41 1.85 -3.58 -13.14
C ARG A 41 1.80 -2.14 -13.67
N GLY A 42 2.22 -1.17 -12.86
CA GLY A 42 2.33 0.21 -13.30
C GLY A 42 3.47 0.38 -14.31
N THR A 43 3.35 1.42 -15.13
CA THR A 43 4.37 1.79 -16.12
C THR A 43 5.30 2.89 -15.59
N GLU A 44 5.04 3.36 -14.37
CA GLU A 44 5.70 4.50 -13.79
C GLU A 44 7.12 4.15 -13.31
N PRO A 45 8.13 4.93 -13.71
CA PRO A 45 9.53 4.61 -13.44
C PRO A 45 9.94 4.82 -11.98
N ARG A 46 9.14 5.54 -11.20
CA ARG A 46 9.41 5.87 -9.79
C ARG A 46 8.12 5.82 -9.00
N VAL A 47 8.05 4.86 -8.08
CA VAL A 47 6.88 4.59 -7.25
C VAL A 47 7.37 4.33 -5.84
N ALA A 48 6.68 4.91 -4.87
CA ALA A 48 6.92 4.65 -3.46
C ALA A 48 5.71 3.91 -2.88
N PHE A 49 5.97 2.85 -2.13
CA PHE A 49 4.94 2.05 -1.46
C PHE A 49 5.06 2.24 0.05
N SER A 50 3.92 2.26 0.73
CA SER A 50 3.84 2.27 2.19
C SER A 50 3.07 1.04 2.66
N ALA A 51 3.65 0.29 3.59
CA ALA A 51 3.00 -0.85 4.22
C ALA A 51 2.75 -0.55 5.70
N GLN A 52 1.62 -1.01 6.23
CA GLN A 52 1.30 -0.94 7.65
C GLN A 52 1.01 -2.34 8.15
N PHE A 53 1.58 -2.67 9.31
CA PHE A 53 1.36 -3.93 10.00
C PHE A 53 0.79 -3.63 11.39
N GLN A 54 -0.27 -4.34 11.77
CA GLN A 54 -0.85 -4.30 13.11
C GLN A 54 -0.83 -5.71 13.69
N TRP A 55 -0.42 -5.80 14.96
CA TRP A 55 -0.29 -7.04 15.72
C TRP A 55 -1.64 -7.45 16.31
#